data_AF-A0AAJ0N3R5-F1
#
_entry.id   AF-A0AAJ0N3R5-F1
#
_cell.length_a   1.000
_cell.length_b   1.000
_cell.length_c   1.000
_cell.angle_alpha   90.00
_cell.angle_beta   90.00
_cell.angle_gamma   90.00
#
_symmetry.space_group_name_H-M   'P 1'
#
loop_
_entity.id
_entity.type
_entity.pdbx_description
1 polymer ?
#
loop_
_entity_poly.entity_id
_entity_poly.type
_entity_poly.pdbx_seq_one_letter_code
_entity_poly.pdbx_strand_id
1 'polypeptide(L)'
;MDLADWVKQAYRLGDDVQSALEMNLQLSARSISALNSVSPRFDEETLTGAMIGAFVGSYPLYAASYPGSEEDALQWRSFGKSDRGEFGESRVGADFALVLLIPNKAPRLAIFQAKSDASRAKVKNRLYVGQIKQTKVYPKDDQGNIDRESGSFDVIKRNQVKALTEASLAIHRLVKRSAGIEDLHWVHYLGQFRDGVVAVPISKIANVVQTSIVNVSVESVDIDQAISCPLDELLRDACREEPSYWLRTDLNLSGHLPKPVDLTRLAEMMPVVVGGGASEMGLRFTIANVAPTSLVTVIVAAPPPAPNATAAPRGPRM
;
A
#
# COMPACT_ATOMS: atom_id res chain seq x y z
N MET A 1 -7.48 -21.32 -24.97
CA MET A 1 -7.22 -20.84 -23.60
C MET A 1 -7.04 -19.36 -23.73
N ASP A 2 -7.89 -18.57 -23.07
CA ASP A 2 -7.71 -17.12 -23.08
C ASP A 2 -6.46 -16.73 -22.25
N LEU A 3 -5.94 -15.52 -22.45
CA LEU A 3 -4.80 -15.03 -21.67
C LEU A 3 -5.15 -14.98 -20.18
N ALA A 4 -6.38 -14.58 -19.82
CA ALA A 4 -6.85 -14.59 -18.45
C ALA A 4 -6.84 -16.00 -17.84
N ASP A 5 -7.36 -17.01 -18.56
CA ASP A 5 -7.33 -18.42 -18.13
C ASP A 5 -5.89 -18.93 -17.95
N TRP A 6 -5.00 -18.58 -18.89
CA TRP A 6 -3.60 -18.97 -18.84
C TRP A 6 -2.88 -18.35 -17.64
N VAL A 7 -3.08 -17.06 -17.36
CA VAL A 7 -2.51 -16.39 -16.18
C VAL A 7 -3.07 -17.01 -14.90
N LYS A 8 -4.39 -17.27 -14.83
CA LYS A 8 -5.01 -17.96 -13.69
C LYS A 8 -4.37 -19.32 -13.45
N GLN A 9 -4.23 -20.14 -14.49
CA GLN A 9 -3.63 -21.47 -14.39
C GLN A 9 -2.14 -21.41 -14.01
N ALA A 10 -1.35 -20.59 -14.70
CA ALA A 10 0.10 -20.50 -14.52
C ALA A 10 0.48 -20.03 -13.12
N TYR A 11 -0.23 -19.03 -12.60
CA TYR A 11 -0.02 -18.50 -11.25
C TYR A 11 -0.86 -19.20 -10.18
N ARG A 12 -1.66 -20.21 -10.53
CA ARG A 12 -2.61 -20.95 -9.67
C ARG A 12 -3.57 -20.02 -8.91
N LEU A 13 -4.06 -18.99 -9.59
CA LEU A 13 -5.16 -18.15 -9.10
C LEU A 13 -6.46 -18.97 -9.16
N GLY A 14 -7.46 -18.58 -8.37
CA GLY A 14 -8.77 -19.23 -8.44
C GLY A 14 -9.59 -18.75 -9.65
N ASP A 15 -10.55 -19.57 -10.05
CA ASP A 15 -11.50 -19.23 -11.12
C ASP A 15 -12.42 -18.06 -10.72
N ASP A 16 -12.52 -17.79 -9.41
CA ASP A 16 -13.27 -16.71 -8.77
C ASP A 16 -12.76 -15.31 -9.12
N VAL A 17 -11.53 -15.14 -9.61
CA VAL A 17 -11.00 -13.84 -10.06
C VAL A 17 -11.82 -13.32 -11.26
N GLN A 18 -12.58 -12.23 -11.08
CA GLN A 18 -13.47 -11.68 -12.12
C GLN A 18 -12.97 -10.38 -12.78
N SER A 19 -11.92 -9.72 -12.27
CA SER A 19 -11.50 -8.41 -12.78
C SER A 19 -9.99 -8.22 -12.94
N ALA A 20 -9.63 -7.23 -13.75
CA ALA A 20 -8.31 -6.65 -13.91
C ALA A 20 -7.63 -6.37 -12.56
N LEU A 21 -8.33 -5.59 -11.73
CA LEU A 21 -7.81 -5.15 -10.45
C LEU A 21 -7.61 -6.33 -9.48
N GLU A 22 -8.57 -7.26 -9.42
CA GLU A 22 -8.44 -8.46 -8.59
C GLU A 22 -7.26 -9.34 -9.01
N MET A 23 -7.04 -9.50 -10.33
CA MET A 23 -5.87 -10.21 -10.85
C MET A 23 -4.56 -9.50 -10.45
N ASN A 24 -4.46 -8.18 -10.58
CA ASN A 24 -3.29 -7.42 -10.14
C ASN A 24 -3.00 -7.63 -8.64
N LEU A 25 -4.04 -7.51 -7.81
CA LEU A 25 -3.95 -7.69 -6.36
C LEU A 25 -3.46 -9.10 -5.98
N GLN A 26 -4.02 -10.16 -6.59
CA GLN A 26 -3.62 -11.54 -6.31
C GLN A 26 -2.21 -11.87 -6.81
N LEU A 27 -1.82 -11.41 -8.00
CA LEU A 27 -0.45 -11.56 -8.53
C LEU A 27 0.58 -10.84 -7.65
N SER A 28 0.22 -9.66 -7.13
CA SER A 28 1.08 -8.87 -6.24
C SER A 28 1.29 -9.57 -4.89
N ALA A 29 0.21 -10.06 -4.26
CA ALA A 29 0.32 -10.84 -3.02
C ALA A 29 1.19 -12.09 -3.18
N ARG A 30 1.07 -12.81 -4.30
CA ARG A 30 1.90 -13.99 -4.61
C ARG A 30 3.37 -13.63 -4.83
N SER A 31 3.63 -12.53 -5.54
CA SER A 31 5.00 -12.02 -5.74
C SER A 31 5.67 -11.68 -4.41
N ILE A 32 4.96 -11.01 -3.50
CA ILE A 32 5.44 -10.68 -2.15
C ILE A 32 5.64 -11.94 -1.30
N SER A 33 4.72 -12.90 -1.37
CA SER A 33 4.82 -14.18 -0.65
C SER A 33 6.03 -15.01 -1.13
N ALA A 34 6.29 -15.02 -2.45
CA ALA A 34 7.46 -15.66 -3.04
C ALA A 34 8.76 -14.95 -2.63
N LEU A 35 8.80 -13.61 -2.68
CA LEU A 35 9.95 -12.83 -2.19
C LEU A 35 10.24 -13.11 -0.71
N ASN A 36 9.20 -13.21 0.13
CA ASN A 36 9.31 -13.60 1.53
C ASN A 36 9.90 -15.01 1.73
N SER A 37 9.59 -15.98 0.85
CA SER A 37 10.17 -17.32 0.93
C SER A 37 11.69 -17.36 0.67
N VAL A 38 12.21 -16.40 -0.09
CA VAL A 38 13.65 -16.29 -0.43
C VAL A 38 14.39 -15.41 0.58
N SER A 39 13.78 -14.31 1.02
CA SER A 39 14.32 -13.37 2.01
C SER A 39 13.25 -13.07 3.06
N PRO A 40 13.22 -13.81 4.19
CA PRO A 40 12.17 -13.67 5.21
C PRO A 40 12.30 -12.40 6.08
N ARG A 41 13.13 -11.42 5.69
CA ARG A 41 13.57 -10.28 6.52
C ARG A 41 13.88 -9.01 5.72
N PHE A 42 12.93 -8.53 4.95
CA PHE A 42 12.91 -7.16 4.47
C PHE A 42 12.76 -6.19 5.66
N ASP A 43 13.47 -5.06 5.61
CA ASP A 43 13.18 -3.93 6.48
C ASP A 43 11.92 -3.17 6.00
N GLU A 44 11.53 -2.15 6.74
CA GLU A 44 10.27 -1.41 6.52
C GLU A 44 10.26 -0.71 5.14
N GLU A 45 11.43 -0.24 4.67
CA GLU A 45 11.59 0.42 3.38
C GLU A 45 11.59 -0.59 2.23
N THR A 46 12.30 -1.71 2.39
CA THR A 46 12.38 -2.78 1.40
C THR A 46 11.03 -3.49 1.23
N LEU A 47 10.27 -3.70 2.31
CA LEU A 47 8.91 -4.26 2.22
C LEU A 47 7.98 -3.29 1.46
N THR A 48 8.04 -2.00 1.78
CA THR A 48 7.24 -0.97 1.08
C THR A 48 7.62 -0.86 -0.40
N GLY A 49 8.92 -0.90 -0.72
CA GLY A 49 9.45 -0.90 -2.08
C GLY A 49 9.09 -2.17 -2.86
N ALA A 50 9.13 -3.33 -2.21
CA ALA A 50 8.67 -4.58 -2.80
C ALA A 50 7.17 -4.55 -3.10
N MET A 51 6.34 -4.02 -2.19
CA MET A 51 4.89 -3.90 -2.37
C MET A 51 4.54 -3.07 -3.62
N ILE A 52 5.09 -1.86 -3.77
CA ILE A 52 4.85 -1.04 -4.97
C ILE A 52 5.43 -1.71 -6.22
N GLY A 53 6.62 -2.33 -6.13
CA GLY A 53 7.22 -3.09 -7.23
C GLY A 53 6.38 -4.29 -7.68
N ALA A 54 5.70 -4.97 -6.76
CA ALA A 54 4.81 -6.08 -7.06
C ALA A 54 3.53 -5.62 -7.76
N PHE A 55 2.92 -4.51 -7.32
CA PHE A 55 1.76 -3.91 -7.98
C PHE A 55 2.08 -3.43 -9.40
N VAL A 56 3.21 -2.75 -9.57
CA VAL A 56 3.67 -2.26 -10.88
C VAL A 56 4.11 -3.42 -11.79
N GLY A 57 4.86 -4.40 -11.28
CA GLY A 57 5.29 -5.56 -12.06
C GLY A 57 4.11 -6.47 -12.49
N SER A 58 3.05 -6.51 -11.68
CA SER A 58 1.79 -7.20 -12.03
C SER A 58 0.92 -6.38 -13.00
N TYR A 59 1.25 -5.12 -13.29
CA TYR A 59 0.42 -4.22 -14.09
C TYR A 59 0.18 -4.74 -15.52
N PRO A 60 1.22 -5.08 -16.32
CA PRO A 60 0.99 -5.38 -17.73
C PRO A 60 0.28 -6.73 -17.96
N LEU A 61 0.45 -7.69 -17.05
CA LEU A 61 -0.24 -8.98 -17.11
C LEU A 61 -1.74 -8.83 -16.87
N TYR A 62 -2.17 -8.02 -15.91
CA TYR A 62 -3.60 -7.78 -15.73
C TYR A 62 -4.17 -6.96 -16.89
N ALA A 63 -3.46 -5.91 -17.33
CA ALA A 63 -3.96 -5.01 -18.37
C ALA A 63 -4.16 -5.73 -19.72
N ALA A 64 -3.34 -6.74 -20.00
CA ALA A 64 -3.51 -7.61 -21.17
C ALA A 64 -4.61 -8.68 -20.98
N SER A 65 -4.80 -9.20 -19.76
CA SER A 65 -5.81 -10.22 -19.47
C SER A 65 -7.22 -9.66 -19.33
N TYR A 66 -7.33 -8.40 -18.90
CA TYR A 66 -8.57 -7.66 -18.66
C TYR A 66 -8.33 -6.19 -19.06
N PRO A 67 -8.55 -5.81 -20.32
CA PRO A 67 -8.45 -4.42 -20.75
C PRO A 67 -9.59 -3.60 -20.10
N GLY A 68 -9.25 -2.86 -19.03
CA GLY A 68 -10.18 -2.07 -18.23
C GLY A 68 -10.27 -0.59 -18.64
N SER A 69 -11.21 0.13 -18.02
CA SER A 69 -11.34 1.59 -18.08
C SER A 69 -10.64 2.26 -16.88
N GLU A 70 -10.64 3.60 -16.80
CA GLU A 70 -10.13 4.34 -15.62
C GLU A 70 -10.90 4.02 -14.31
N GLU A 71 -12.04 3.32 -14.39
CA GLU A 71 -12.87 2.94 -13.25
C GLU A 71 -12.27 1.77 -12.43
N ASP A 72 -11.38 0.96 -13.03
CA ASP A 72 -10.62 -0.14 -12.41
C ASP A 72 -9.22 0.32 -11.93
N ALA A 73 -9.15 1.30 -11.02
CA ALA A 73 -7.89 1.94 -10.64
C ALA A 73 -7.36 1.54 -9.25
N LEU A 74 -6.11 1.05 -9.20
CA LEU A 74 -5.28 1.00 -7.99
C LEU A 74 -4.51 2.32 -7.83
N GLN A 75 -4.76 3.05 -6.75
CA GLN A 75 -4.01 4.26 -6.40
C GLN A 75 -3.11 4.01 -5.19
N TRP A 76 -1.80 4.09 -5.40
CA TRP A 76 -0.82 4.15 -4.32
C TRP A 76 -0.67 5.59 -3.81
N ARG A 77 -0.69 5.83 -2.51
CA ARG A 77 -0.50 7.15 -1.90
C ARG A 77 0.58 7.07 -0.84
N SER A 78 1.73 7.71 -1.09
CA SER A 78 2.88 7.68 -0.17
C SER A 78 2.83 8.84 0.81
N PHE A 79 3.06 8.58 2.09
CA PHE A 79 3.26 9.63 3.10
C PHE A 79 4.74 10.02 3.15
N GLY A 80 5.06 11.29 2.89
CA GLY A 80 6.44 11.70 2.67
C GLY A 80 7.27 11.74 3.95
N LYS A 81 8.42 11.04 3.99
CA LYS A 81 9.38 11.11 5.10
C LYS A 81 9.95 12.52 5.32
N SER A 82 10.23 13.22 4.23
CA SER A 82 10.75 14.58 4.21
C SER A 82 9.66 15.66 4.07
N ASP A 83 8.39 15.26 3.90
CA ASP A 83 7.30 16.22 3.76
C ASP A 83 7.00 16.89 5.11
N ARG A 84 7.07 18.21 5.13
CA ARG A 84 6.72 19.05 6.29
C ARG A 84 5.25 19.48 6.26
N GLY A 85 4.54 19.24 5.17
CA GLY A 85 3.12 19.48 4.99
C GLY A 85 2.25 18.58 5.86
N GLU A 86 0.95 18.62 5.60
CA GLU A 86 -0.07 17.93 6.38
C GLU A 86 0.08 16.40 6.38
N PHE A 87 0.53 15.83 5.25
CA PHE A 87 0.65 14.39 5.05
C PHE A 87 2.06 13.82 5.25
N GLY A 88 2.93 14.51 5.99
CA GLY A 88 4.23 13.96 6.36
C GLY A 88 4.12 12.72 7.24
N GLU A 89 4.98 11.71 7.03
CA GLU A 89 5.03 10.47 7.83
C GLU A 89 5.18 10.77 9.35
N SER A 90 5.86 11.87 9.69
CA SER A 90 6.01 12.35 11.07
C SER A 90 4.73 12.90 11.73
N ARG A 91 3.70 13.20 10.93
CA ARG A 91 2.38 13.70 11.37
C ARG A 91 1.28 12.63 11.25
N VAL A 92 1.37 11.75 10.26
CA VAL A 92 0.36 10.72 9.99
C VAL A 92 0.76 9.36 10.54
N GLY A 93 2.05 9.06 10.75
CA GLY A 93 2.49 7.76 11.29
C GLY A 93 2.30 6.56 10.35
N ALA A 94 1.81 6.76 9.12
CA ALA A 94 1.70 5.76 8.06
C ALA A 94 2.84 5.90 7.04
N ASP A 95 3.15 4.82 6.33
CA ASP A 95 4.10 4.80 5.22
C ASP A 95 3.37 5.00 3.87
N PHE A 96 2.26 4.30 3.68
CA PHE A 96 1.42 4.42 2.47
C PHE A 96 -0.06 4.13 2.72
N ALA A 97 -0.89 4.48 1.74
CA ALA A 97 -2.28 4.08 1.64
C ALA A 97 -2.57 3.51 0.24
N LEU A 98 -3.51 2.57 0.18
CA LEU A 98 -4.07 2.04 -1.06
C LEU A 98 -5.52 2.51 -1.17
N VAL A 99 -5.87 3.13 -2.30
CA VAL A 99 -7.26 3.39 -2.67
C VAL A 99 -7.58 2.54 -3.90
N LEU A 100 -8.64 1.74 -3.81
CA LEU A 100 -9.16 0.94 -4.90
C LEU A 100 -10.43 1.58 -5.45
N LEU A 101 -10.43 1.88 -6.73
CA LEU A 101 -11.65 2.13 -7.50
C LEU A 101 -12.01 0.81 -8.17
N ILE A 102 -13.20 0.30 -7.86
CA ILE A 102 -13.70 -0.97 -8.39
C ILE A 102 -15.02 -0.67 -9.11
N PRO A 103 -15.22 -1.09 -10.37
CA PRO A 103 -16.44 -0.79 -11.11
C PRO A 103 -17.70 -1.21 -10.36
N ASN A 104 -18.72 -0.35 -10.41
CA ASN A 104 -20.03 -0.56 -9.79
C ASN A 104 -20.00 -0.81 -8.26
N LYS A 105 -18.87 -0.55 -7.59
CA LYS A 105 -18.71 -0.68 -6.13
C LYS A 105 -18.14 0.63 -5.56
N ALA A 106 -18.48 0.94 -4.31
CA ALA A 106 -17.90 2.08 -3.62
C ALA A 106 -16.37 1.93 -3.46
N PRO A 107 -15.58 3.03 -3.51
CA PRO A 107 -14.14 2.96 -3.29
C PRO A 107 -13.75 2.27 -1.97
N ARG A 108 -12.58 1.62 -1.99
CA ARG A 108 -11.98 0.97 -0.81
C ARG A 108 -10.71 1.71 -0.40
N LEU A 109 -10.53 1.96 0.89
CA LEU A 109 -9.30 2.53 1.46
C LEU A 109 -8.70 1.59 2.50
N ALA A 110 -7.38 1.40 2.44
CA ALA A 110 -6.58 0.86 3.54
C ALA A 110 -5.32 1.71 3.75
N ILE A 111 -4.95 1.94 5.01
CA ILE A 111 -3.72 2.66 5.41
C ILE A 111 -2.74 1.66 6.04
N PHE A 112 -1.46 1.81 5.71
CA PHE A 112 -0.41 0.87 6.11
C PHE A 112 0.74 1.59 6.80
N GLN A 113 1.13 1.08 7.96
CA GLN A 113 2.44 1.34 8.55
C GLN A 113 3.29 0.06 8.42
N ALA A 114 4.38 0.13 7.68
CA ALA A 114 5.30 -0.99 7.49
C ALA A 114 6.08 -1.26 8.79
N LYS A 115 6.24 -2.53 9.15
CA LYS A 115 6.98 -3.00 10.33
C LYS A 115 7.80 -4.23 10.00
N SER A 116 8.97 -4.35 10.63
CA SER A 116 9.86 -5.50 10.44
C SER A 116 10.45 -6.00 11.77
N ASP A 117 10.57 -7.34 11.89
CA ASP A 117 11.33 -8.01 12.95
C ASP A 117 12.83 -8.16 12.64
N ALA A 118 13.27 -7.73 11.44
CA ALA A 118 14.63 -7.96 10.92
C ALA A 118 15.77 -7.38 11.76
N SER A 119 15.50 -6.40 12.63
CA SER A 119 16.50 -5.88 13.57
C SER A 119 16.94 -6.96 14.58
N ARG A 120 18.24 -7.24 14.65
CA ARG A 120 18.86 -8.35 15.44
C ARG A 120 18.45 -8.46 16.92
N ALA A 121 17.89 -7.41 17.52
CA ALA A 121 17.47 -7.36 18.92
C ALA A 121 15.98 -7.67 19.18
N LYS A 122 15.14 -7.85 18.13
CA LYS A 122 13.71 -8.14 18.29
C LYS A 122 13.46 -9.64 18.43
N VAL A 123 12.46 -9.99 19.24
CA VAL A 123 11.93 -11.36 19.30
C VAL A 123 11.21 -11.66 17.99
N LYS A 124 11.43 -12.86 17.43
CA LYS A 124 10.75 -13.30 16.20
C LYS A 124 9.24 -13.28 16.38
N ASN A 125 8.50 -12.97 15.32
CA ASN A 125 7.03 -13.07 15.32
C ASN A 125 6.35 -12.15 16.35
N ARG A 126 6.99 -11.03 16.70
CA ARG A 126 6.49 -10.03 17.64
C ARG A 126 6.42 -8.66 16.97
N LEU A 127 5.22 -8.07 16.97
CA LEU A 127 5.01 -6.70 16.55
C LEU A 127 5.31 -5.75 17.71
N TYR A 128 6.10 -4.72 17.44
CA TYR A 128 6.37 -3.63 18.38
C TYR A 128 5.49 -2.44 17.98
N VAL A 129 4.61 -2.04 18.88
CA VAL A 129 3.56 -1.04 18.66
C VAL A 129 4.03 0.30 19.25
N GLY A 130 3.87 1.36 18.45
CA GLY A 130 4.38 2.68 18.80
C GLY A 130 5.87 2.86 18.49
N GLN A 131 6.25 4.11 18.28
CA GLN A 131 7.63 4.53 18.09
C GLN A 131 7.78 5.94 18.64
N ILE A 132 8.66 6.12 19.63
CA ILE A 132 8.83 7.39 20.33
C ILE A 132 9.89 8.22 19.60
N LYS A 133 9.44 9.10 18.70
CA LYS A 133 10.31 10.10 18.07
C LYS A 133 10.47 11.29 19.02
N GLN A 134 11.70 11.70 19.31
CA GLN A 134 11.98 12.94 20.02
C GLN A 134 12.07 14.09 19.02
N THR A 135 11.45 15.22 19.32
CA THR A 135 11.48 16.42 18.48
C THR A 135 11.87 17.62 19.34
N LYS A 136 12.91 18.35 18.91
CA LYS A 136 13.28 19.63 19.51
C LYS A 136 12.25 20.68 19.08
N VAL A 137 11.62 21.32 20.06
CA VAL A 137 10.77 22.50 19.85
C VAL A 137 11.52 23.69 20.41
N TYR A 138 11.88 24.60 19.52
CA TYR A 138 12.53 25.84 19.86
C TYR A 138 11.46 26.89 20.23
N PRO A 139 11.77 27.86 21.10
CA PRO A 139 10.87 28.95 21.40
C PRO A 139 10.55 29.77 20.15
N LYS A 140 9.51 30.60 20.26
CA LYS A 140 9.22 31.61 19.26
C LYS A 140 9.63 32.98 19.76
N ASP A 141 10.12 33.82 18.86
CA ASP A 141 10.31 35.24 19.13
C ASP A 141 8.95 35.98 19.23
N ASP A 142 8.99 37.27 19.60
CA ASP A 142 7.80 38.14 19.70
C ASP A 142 7.06 38.32 18.35
N GLN A 143 7.67 37.90 17.24
CA GLN A 143 7.15 37.97 15.88
C GLN A 143 6.57 36.61 15.41
N GLY A 144 6.68 35.57 16.24
CA GLY A 144 6.19 34.22 15.98
C GLY A 144 7.13 33.32 15.17
N ASN A 145 8.33 33.80 14.81
CA ASN A 145 9.37 33.01 14.13
C ASN A 145 10.05 32.05 15.12
N ILE A 146 10.70 31.02 14.60
CA ILE A 146 11.37 30.00 15.42
C ILE A 146 12.77 30.51 15.79
N ASP A 147 12.96 30.92 17.05
CA ASP A 147 14.26 31.33 17.56
C ASP A 147 15.12 30.11 17.89
N ARG A 148 16.13 29.87 17.03
CA ARG A 148 17.14 28.83 17.23
C ARG A 148 18.43 29.35 17.85
N GLU A 149 18.58 30.67 17.99
CA GLU A 149 19.80 31.34 18.41
C GLU A 149 19.89 31.48 19.93
N SER A 150 18.76 31.54 20.64
CA SER A 150 18.74 31.45 22.12
C SER A 150 19.35 30.15 22.70
N GLY A 151 19.61 29.14 21.87
CA GLY A 151 20.17 27.86 22.29
C GLY A 151 19.24 26.98 23.14
N SER A 152 18.07 27.50 23.50
CA SER A 152 17.05 26.80 24.29
C SER A 152 16.10 25.99 23.40
N PHE A 153 15.72 24.80 23.84
CA PHE A 153 14.70 23.97 23.18
C PHE A 153 14.10 22.97 24.16
N ASP A 154 12.79 22.74 24.03
CA ASP A 154 12.11 21.64 24.68
C ASP A 154 12.27 20.35 23.86
N VAL A 155 12.38 19.20 24.54
CA VAL A 155 12.37 17.88 23.88
C VAL A 155 11.01 17.23 24.07
N ILE A 156 10.16 17.30 23.05
CA ILE A 156 8.85 16.66 23.07
C ILE A 156 8.99 15.22 22.55
N LYS A 157 8.48 14.26 23.33
CA LYS A 157 8.30 12.87 22.91
C LYS A 157 6.99 12.74 22.14
N ARG A 158 7.03 12.23 20.90
CA ARG A 158 5.86 11.95 20.07
C ARG A 158 5.78 10.45 19.80
N ASN A 159 4.63 9.85 20.05
CA ASN A 159 4.36 8.46 19.67
C ASN A 159 3.74 8.41 18.27
N GLN A 160 4.38 7.69 17.34
CA GLN A 160 3.85 7.56 15.97
C GLN A 160 2.52 6.80 15.87
N VAL A 161 2.22 5.85 16.76
CA VAL A 161 0.90 5.19 16.70
C VAL A 161 -0.23 6.14 17.10
N LYS A 162 0.04 7.12 17.98
CA LYS A 162 -0.90 8.21 18.27
C LYS A 162 -1.24 9.00 17.01
N ALA A 163 -0.23 9.38 16.23
CA ALA A 163 -0.39 10.07 14.95
C ALA A 163 -1.22 9.24 13.94
N LEU A 164 -0.90 7.95 13.81
CA LEU A 164 -1.63 7.00 12.94
C LEU A 164 -3.09 6.85 13.33
N THR A 165 -3.36 6.65 14.62
CA THR A 165 -4.71 6.54 15.16
C THR A 165 -5.49 7.85 14.99
N GLU A 166 -4.91 9.01 15.31
CA GLU A 166 -5.60 10.31 15.19
C GLU A 166 -5.93 10.68 13.74
N ALA A 167 -4.99 10.52 12.81
CA ALA A 167 -5.22 10.78 11.39
C ALA A 167 -6.26 9.83 10.79
N SER A 168 -6.19 8.54 11.13
CA SER A 168 -7.15 7.55 10.64
C SER A 168 -8.56 7.74 11.22
N LEU A 169 -8.67 8.10 12.50
CA LEU A 169 -9.96 8.46 13.11
C LEU A 169 -10.55 9.73 12.50
N ALA A 170 -9.73 10.71 12.13
CA ALA A 170 -10.21 11.89 11.43
C ALA A 170 -10.88 11.52 10.09
N ILE A 171 -10.29 10.58 9.33
CA ILE A 171 -10.88 10.03 8.09
C ILE A 171 -12.15 9.23 8.40
N HIS A 172 -12.09 8.25 9.31
CA HIS A 172 -13.23 7.37 9.58
C HIS A 172 -14.44 8.14 10.12
N ARG A 173 -14.23 9.21 10.91
CA ARG A 173 -15.32 10.04 11.46
C ARG A 173 -16.10 10.85 10.43
N LEU A 174 -15.60 10.96 9.20
CA LEU A 174 -16.37 11.47 8.06
C LEU A 174 -17.51 10.49 7.69
N VAL A 175 -17.28 9.18 7.87
CA VAL A 175 -18.26 8.10 7.62
C VAL A 175 -19.09 7.80 8.88
N LYS A 176 -18.43 7.60 10.03
CA LYS A 176 -19.06 7.26 11.32
C LYS A 176 -18.55 8.18 12.43
N ARG A 177 -19.31 9.25 12.74
CA ARG A 177 -18.90 10.30 13.72
C ARG A 177 -18.47 9.77 15.09
N SER A 178 -19.07 8.67 15.56
CA SER A 178 -18.77 8.05 16.86
C SER A 178 -17.56 7.11 16.85
N ALA A 179 -16.79 7.05 15.76
CA ALA A 179 -15.76 6.01 15.60
C ALA A 179 -14.61 6.09 16.62
N GLY A 180 -14.25 4.90 17.11
CA GLY A 180 -13.12 4.63 18.02
C GLY A 180 -12.04 3.77 17.38
N ILE A 181 -11.05 3.35 18.19
CA ILE A 181 -9.87 2.59 17.71
C ILE A 181 -10.30 1.20 17.21
N GLU A 182 -11.32 0.64 17.83
CA GLU A 182 -12.03 -0.59 17.46
C GLU A 182 -12.64 -0.56 16.05
N ASP A 183 -12.92 0.61 15.48
CA ASP A 183 -13.41 0.76 14.09
C ASP A 183 -12.27 0.82 13.05
N LEU A 184 -11.00 0.86 13.48
CA LEU A 184 -9.83 0.91 12.60
C LEU A 184 -9.42 -0.49 12.09
N HIS A 185 -10.38 -1.27 11.60
CA HIS A 185 -10.14 -2.57 10.94
C HIS A 185 -9.42 -2.46 9.58
N TRP A 186 -9.30 -1.24 9.07
CA TRP A 186 -8.78 -0.87 7.74
C TRP A 186 -7.43 -0.15 7.79
N VAL A 187 -6.89 0.00 9.00
CA VAL A 187 -5.57 0.58 9.24
C VAL A 187 -4.70 -0.52 9.79
N HIS A 188 -3.58 -0.78 9.13
CA HIS A 188 -2.83 -2.01 9.31
C HIS A 188 -1.37 -1.73 9.63
N TYR A 189 -0.84 -2.49 10.59
CA TYR A 189 0.59 -2.78 10.58
C TYR A 189 0.86 -3.86 9.55
N LEU A 190 1.56 -3.53 8.46
CA LEU A 190 1.99 -4.52 7.47
C LEU A 190 3.40 -4.98 7.84
N GLY A 191 3.58 -6.28 8.07
CA GLY A 191 4.89 -6.79 8.46
C GLY A 191 5.18 -8.19 7.98
N GLN A 192 6.47 -8.49 7.96
CA GLN A 192 6.99 -9.79 7.62
C GLN A 192 7.33 -10.54 8.91
N PHE A 193 6.75 -11.72 9.09
CA PHE A 193 6.88 -12.55 10.27
C PHE A 193 7.08 -14.01 9.87
N ARG A 194 7.07 -14.93 10.85
CA ARG A 194 7.44 -16.34 10.65
C ARG A 194 6.60 -17.03 9.55
N ASP A 195 5.30 -16.75 9.54
CA ASP A 195 4.33 -17.48 8.74
C ASP A 195 3.97 -16.74 7.43
N GLY A 196 4.60 -15.59 7.16
CA GLY A 196 4.40 -14.83 5.92
C GLY A 196 4.49 -13.31 6.09
N VAL A 197 4.05 -12.60 5.04
CA VAL A 197 3.71 -11.18 5.13
C VAL A 197 2.23 -11.08 5.52
N VAL A 198 1.97 -10.44 6.66
CA VAL A 198 0.61 -10.31 7.22
C VAL A 198 0.34 -8.85 7.57
N ALA A 199 -0.93 -8.49 7.54
CA ALA A 199 -1.45 -7.26 8.10
C ALA A 199 -2.04 -7.52 9.50
N VAL A 200 -1.78 -6.62 10.43
CA VAL A 200 -2.37 -6.60 11.78
C VAL A 200 -3.24 -5.35 11.87
N PRO A 201 -4.59 -5.49 11.79
CA PRO A 201 -5.49 -4.35 11.90
C PRO A 201 -5.39 -3.69 13.27
N ILE A 202 -5.39 -2.35 13.34
CA ILE A 202 -5.32 -1.61 14.61
C ILE A 202 -6.44 -2.02 15.57
N SER A 203 -7.65 -2.28 15.06
CA SER A 203 -8.78 -2.73 15.88
C SER A 203 -8.52 -4.05 16.63
N LYS A 204 -7.72 -4.97 16.07
CA LYS A 204 -7.35 -6.25 16.70
C LYS A 204 -6.37 -6.09 17.87
N ILE A 205 -5.67 -4.97 17.93
CA ILE A 205 -4.66 -4.65 18.95
C ILE A 205 -4.99 -3.35 19.70
N ALA A 206 -6.25 -2.92 19.69
CA ALA A 206 -6.69 -1.61 20.17
C ALA A 206 -6.25 -1.30 21.62
N ASN A 207 -6.28 -2.29 22.51
CA ASN A 207 -5.81 -2.14 23.90
C ASN A 207 -4.30 -1.86 23.99
N VAL A 208 -3.49 -2.53 23.16
CA VAL A 208 -2.03 -2.35 23.09
C VAL A 208 -1.70 -0.97 22.53
N VAL A 209 -2.42 -0.56 21.49
CA VAL A 209 -2.33 0.79 20.90
C VAL A 209 -2.71 1.86 21.93
N GLN A 210 -3.83 1.72 22.62
CA GLN A 210 -4.28 2.65 23.65
C GLN A 210 -3.26 2.77 24.79
N THR A 211 -2.69 1.64 25.25
CA THR A 211 -1.63 1.61 26.27
C THR A 211 -0.39 2.38 25.80
N SER A 212 0.08 2.11 24.58
CA SER A 212 1.21 2.82 23.95
C SER A 212 0.97 4.33 23.85
N ILE A 213 -0.26 4.74 23.50
CA ILE A 213 -0.66 6.16 23.40
C ILE A 213 -0.65 6.84 24.77
N VAL A 214 -1.30 6.24 25.77
CA VAL A 214 -1.45 6.81 27.12
C VAL A 214 -0.11 6.90 27.85
N ASN A 215 0.69 5.83 27.80
CA ASN A 215 1.97 5.76 28.52
C ASN A 215 3.14 6.39 27.74
N VAL A 216 2.93 6.78 26.48
CA VAL A 216 3.97 7.27 25.55
C VAL A 216 5.14 6.26 25.47
N SER A 217 4.78 4.98 25.34
CA SER A 217 5.67 3.81 25.40
C SER A 217 5.71 3.05 24.07
N VAL A 218 6.73 2.19 23.92
CA VAL A 218 6.74 1.14 22.89
C VAL A 218 6.22 -0.13 23.54
N GLU A 219 5.07 -0.61 23.07
CA GLU A 219 4.45 -1.86 23.54
C GLU A 219 4.80 -3.00 22.57
N SER A 220 4.45 -4.24 22.91
CA SER A 220 4.63 -5.37 21.99
C SER A 220 3.54 -6.43 22.12
N VAL A 221 3.22 -7.07 21.01
CA VAL A 221 2.24 -8.15 20.91
C VAL A 221 2.81 -9.29 20.04
N ASP A 222 2.60 -10.53 20.49
CA ASP A 222 2.97 -11.72 19.72
C ASP A 222 1.94 -11.94 18.60
N ILE A 223 2.41 -12.21 17.38
CA ILE A 223 1.56 -12.34 16.20
C ILE A 223 1.02 -13.76 16.06
N ASP A 224 -0.29 -13.87 15.87
CA ASP A 224 -0.99 -15.11 15.59
C ASP A 224 -2.11 -14.91 14.55
N GLN A 225 -2.80 -15.98 14.20
CA GLN A 225 -3.90 -15.98 13.24
C GLN A 225 -5.19 -15.30 13.76
N ALA A 226 -5.31 -15.00 15.07
CA ALA A 226 -6.49 -14.34 15.62
C ALA A 226 -6.43 -12.81 15.47
N ILE A 227 -5.21 -12.25 15.51
CA ILE A 227 -4.96 -10.81 15.39
C ILE A 227 -4.40 -10.36 14.03
N SER A 228 -3.96 -11.28 13.17
CA SER A 228 -3.41 -10.97 11.85
C SER A 228 -4.23 -11.54 10.69
N CYS A 229 -3.98 -11.01 9.49
CA CYS A 229 -4.58 -11.42 8.22
C CYS A 229 -3.47 -11.57 7.17
N PRO A 230 -3.32 -12.73 6.50
CA PRO A 230 -2.39 -12.91 5.39
C PRO A 230 -2.58 -11.86 4.29
N LEU A 231 -1.49 -11.43 3.64
CA LEU A 231 -1.58 -10.38 2.62
C LEU A 231 -2.49 -10.75 1.44
N ASP A 232 -2.51 -12.00 1.00
CA ASP A 232 -3.37 -12.43 -0.11
C ASP A 232 -4.86 -12.45 0.27
N GLU A 233 -5.18 -12.83 1.51
CA GLU A 233 -6.53 -12.73 2.08
C GLU A 233 -6.97 -11.27 2.21
N LEU A 234 -6.11 -10.39 2.73
CA LEU A 234 -6.37 -8.95 2.83
C LEU A 234 -6.68 -8.35 1.46
N LEU A 235 -5.87 -8.65 0.44
CA LEU A 235 -6.06 -8.11 -0.89
C LEU A 235 -7.27 -8.73 -1.61
N ARG A 236 -7.65 -9.99 -1.31
CA ARG A 236 -8.90 -10.61 -1.82
C ARG A 236 -10.15 -10.02 -1.16
N ASP A 237 -10.07 -9.74 0.14
CA ASP A 237 -11.18 -9.13 0.91
C ASP A 237 -11.62 -7.78 0.32
N ALA A 238 -10.67 -7.01 -0.23
CA ALA A 238 -10.92 -5.73 -0.88
C ALA A 238 -11.95 -5.81 -2.03
N CYS A 239 -11.95 -6.92 -2.77
CA CYS A 239 -12.81 -7.16 -3.93
C CYS A 239 -14.23 -7.61 -3.54
N ARG A 240 -14.46 -8.02 -2.28
CA ARG A 240 -15.78 -8.42 -1.76
C ARG A 240 -16.75 -7.25 -1.72
N GLU A 241 -18.05 -7.55 -1.68
CA GLU A 241 -19.11 -6.54 -1.60
C GLU A 241 -19.08 -5.77 -0.27
N GLU A 242 -18.88 -6.51 0.82
CA GLU A 242 -18.67 -6.02 2.18
C GLU A 242 -17.27 -6.48 2.64
N PRO A 243 -16.20 -5.67 2.47
CA PRO A 243 -14.87 -6.00 2.94
C PRO A 243 -14.77 -5.87 4.47
N SER A 244 -14.06 -6.80 5.11
CA SER A 244 -13.81 -6.79 6.55
C SER A 244 -12.58 -5.95 6.97
N TYR A 245 -11.65 -5.73 6.04
CA TYR A 245 -10.34 -5.13 6.31
C TYR A 245 -10.08 -3.82 5.54
N TRP A 246 -11.12 -3.24 4.95
CA TRP A 246 -11.04 -2.01 4.15
C TRP A 246 -12.15 -1.05 4.53
N LEU A 247 -11.86 0.25 4.52
CA LEU A 247 -12.90 1.26 4.66
C LEU A 247 -13.60 1.41 3.31
N ARG A 248 -14.85 0.95 3.24
CA ARG A 248 -15.75 1.29 2.14
C ARG A 248 -16.23 2.73 2.31
N THR A 249 -16.00 3.58 1.33
CA THR A 249 -16.45 4.98 1.38
C THR A 249 -16.57 5.58 -0.02
N ASP A 250 -17.66 6.31 -0.26
CA ASP A 250 -17.94 7.13 -1.44
C ASP A 250 -17.48 8.59 -1.28
N LEU A 251 -16.93 8.94 -0.10
CA LEU A 251 -16.51 10.30 0.22
C LEU A 251 -15.25 10.71 -0.56
N ASN A 252 -15.20 11.98 -0.98
CA ASN A 252 -14.02 12.57 -1.59
C ASN A 252 -12.92 12.81 -0.54
N LEU A 253 -11.95 11.91 -0.47
CA LEU A 253 -10.81 11.98 0.46
C LEU A 253 -9.60 12.77 -0.05
N SER A 254 -9.73 13.55 -1.14
CA SER A 254 -8.61 14.29 -1.74
C SER A 254 -7.95 15.32 -0.80
N GLY A 255 -8.69 15.84 0.20
CA GLY A 255 -8.18 16.71 1.25
C GLY A 255 -7.62 15.98 2.49
N HIS A 256 -7.68 14.65 2.54
CA HIS A 256 -7.31 13.85 3.72
C HIS A 256 -6.21 12.80 3.45
N LEU A 257 -5.74 12.70 2.20
CA LEU A 257 -4.71 11.75 1.78
C LEU A 257 -3.69 12.43 0.85
N PRO A 258 -2.43 11.95 0.79
CA PRO A 258 -1.46 12.37 -0.21
C PRO A 258 -2.01 12.25 -1.63
N LYS A 259 -1.46 13.02 -2.57
CA LYS A 259 -1.75 12.84 -3.99
C LYS A 259 -1.42 11.40 -4.43
N PRO A 260 -2.24 10.79 -5.30
CA PRO A 260 -1.94 9.46 -5.83
C PRO A 260 -0.66 9.49 -6.66
N VAL A 261 0.16 8.46 -6.48
CA VAL A 261 1.24 8.09 -7.39
C VAL A 261 0.61 7.38 -8.58
N ASP A 262 0.89 7.89 -9.77
CA ASP A 262 0.47 7.29 -11.02
C ASP A 262 1.30 6.03 -11.29
N LEU A 263 0.76 4.86 -10.92
CA LEU A 263 1.42 3.57 -11.12
C LEU A 263 1.53 3.19 -12.61
N THR A 264 0.74 3.79 -13.50
CA THR A 264 0.78 3.48 -14.94
C THR A 264 2.11 3.91 -15.56
N ARG A 265 2.62 5.09 -15.17
CA ARG A 265 3.95 5.60 -15.56
C ARG A 265 5.10 4.74 -15.05
N LEU A 266 4.92 4.06 -13.91
CA LEU A 266 5.91 3.11 -13.42
C LEU A 266 5.84 1.79 -14.21
N ALA A 267 4.66 1.39 -14.68
CA ALA A 267 4.49 0.21 -15.52
C ALA A 267 5.11 0.39 -16.92
N GLU A 268 5.12 1.61 -17.46
CA GLU A 268 5.88 1.96 -18.69
C GLU A 268 7.38 1.65 -18.56
N MET A 269 7.94 1.70 -17.33
CA MET A 269 9.33 1.32 -17.06
C MET A 269 9.54 -0.20 -16.90
N MET A 270 8.47 -1.00 -16.85
CA MET A 270 8.48 -2.45 -16.69
C MET A 270 7.80 -3.15 -17.88
N PRO A 271 8.36 -3.03 -19.11
CA PRO A 271 7.74 -3.61 -20.29
C PRO A 271 7.70 -5.14 -20.21
N VAL A 272 6.50 -5.71 -20.11
CA VAL A 272 6.30 -7.14 -20.31
C VAL A 272 6.37 -7.44 -21.80
N VAL A 273 7.39 -8.21 -22.17
CA VAL A 273 7.58 -8.75 -23.51
C VAL A 273 7.00 -10.17 -23.51
N VAL A 274 5.77 -10.34 -23.99
CA VAL A 274 5.23 -11.67 -24.26
C VAL A 274 5.73 -12.09 -25.62
N GLY A 275 6.33 -13.28 -25.69
CA GLY A 275 6.82 -13.84 -26.94
C GLY A 275 5.72 -14.17 -27.92
N GLY A 276 5.25 -13.16 -28.66
CA GLY A 276 4.60 -13.36 -29.95
C GLY A 276 5.53 -14.12 -30.90
N GLY A 277 4.97 -14.63 -31.98
CA GLY A 277 5.71 -15.46 -32.92
C GLY A 277 4.84 -15.87 -34.09
N ALA A 278 5.49 -16.50 -35.06
CA ALA A 278 4.86 -17.05 -36.25
C ALA A 278 5.05 -18.58 -36.26
N SER A 279 3.99 -19.39 -36.36
CA SER A 279 2.67 -19.05 -36.89
C SER A 279 1.73 -18.15 -36.06
N GLU A 280 1.41 -18.25 -34.78
CA GLU A 280 1.82 -19.11 -33.63
C GLU A 280 3.11 -18.71 -32.87
N MET A 281 2.95 -18.48 -31.56
CA MET A 281 3.88 -17.74 -30.70
C MET A 281 5.24 -18.41 -30.39
N GLY A 282 6.25 -17.62 -30.01
CA GLY A 282 7.61 -18.11 -29.71
C GLY A 282 8.44 -17.20 -28.80
N LEU A 283 9.39 -17.76 -28.03
CA LEU A 283 10.29 -17.01 -27.14
C LEU A 283 11.72 -17.62 -27.08
N ARG A 284 12.76 -16.84 -27.47
CA ARG A 284 14.13 -17.33 -27.80
C ARG A 284 15.07 -17.45 -26.60
N PHE A 285 14.72 -18.27 -25.62
CA PHE A 285 15.63 -18.65 -24.52
C PHE A 285 16.78 -19.54 -24.98
N THR A 286 17.96 -19.36 -24.39
CA THR A 286 19.12 -20.26 -24.50
C THR A 286 19.55 -20.73 -23.12
N ILE A 287 19.58 -22.05 -22.97
CA ILE A 287 20.31 -22.75 -21.90
C ILE A 287 21.66 -23.16 -22.53
N ALA A 288 22.74 -23.19 -21.75
CA ALA A 288 24.04 -23.62 -22.26
C ALA A 288 23.93 -25.01 -22.92
N ASN A 289 24.45 -25.13 -24.15
CA ASN A 289 24.35 -26.30 -25.04
C ASN A 289 22.96 -26.57 -25.67
N VAL A 290 22.03 -25.61 -25.67
CA VAL A 290 20.74 -25.70 -26.39
C VAL A 290 20.59 -24.56 -27.40
N ALA A 291 20.07 -24.86 -28.59
CA ALA A 291 19.86 -23.87 -29.64
C ALA A 291 18.66 -22.93 -29.35
N PRO A 292 18.75 -21.62 -29.63
CA PRO A 292 17.67 -20.65 -29.40
C PRO A 292 16.37 -20.89 -30.25
N THR A 293 15.15 -20.39 -29.89
CA THR A 293 13.90 -20.28 -30.77
C THR A 293 13.07 -18.94 -30.71
N SER A 294 12.97 -18.09 -31.78
CA SER A 294 12.53 -16.63 -31.87
C SER A 294 11.47 -16.01 -30.93
N LEU A 295 11.50 -14.67 -30.74
CA LEU A 295 10.82 -13.87 -29.68
C LEU A 295 10.15 -12.58 -30.23
N VAL A 296 8.81 -12.42 -30.26
CA VAL A 296 8.16 -11.38 -31.12
C VAL A 296 6.84 -10.69 -30.63
N THR A 297 6.78 -10.08 -29.44
CA THR A 297 5.99 -8.82 -29.21
C THR A 297 6.28 -8.14 -27.86
N VAL A 298 6.14 -6.81 -27.80
CA VAL A 298 6.08 -6.05 -26.53
C VAL A 298 4.61 -5.73 -26.25
N ILE A 299 4.08 -6.09 -25.07
CA ILE A 299 2.68 -5.81 -24.72
C ILE A 299 2.45 -4.33 -24.41
N VAL A 300 3.47 -3.63 -23.90
CA VAL A 300 3.39 -2.20 -23.58
C VAL A 300 3.54 -1.35 -24.84
N ALA A 301 2.46 -1.31 -25.63
CA ALA A 301 2.24 -0.37 -26.73
C ALA A 301 0.81 0.20 -26.77
N ALA A 302 -0.06 -0.18 -25.81
CA ALA A 302 -1.23 0.61 -25.48
C ALA A 302 -0.76 1.79 -24.60
N PRO A 303 -0.90 3.06 -25.04
CA PRO A 303 -0.69 4.18 -24.12
C PRO A 303 -1.68 4.07 -22.96
N PRO A 304 -1.30 4.39 -21.71
CA PRO A 304 -2.28 4.52 -20.64
C PRO A 304 -3.33 5.57 -21.05
N PRO A 305 -4.61 5.43 -20.62
CA PRO A 305 -5.59 6.46 -20.85
C PRO A 305 -5.04 7.79 -20.31
N ALA A 306 -4.98 8.80 -21.18
CA ALA A 306 -4.44 10.09 -20.79
C ALA A 306 -5.34 10.69 -19.71
N PRO A 307 -4.81 11.08 -18.53
CA PRO A 307 -5.62 11.54 -17.42
C PRO A 307 -6.43 12.76 -17.87
N ASN A 308 -7.75 12.59 -17.90
CA ASN A 308 -8.65 13.57 -18.50
C ASN A 308 -8.75 14.82 -17.61
N ALA A 309 -7.90 15.80 -17.89
CA ALA A 309 -7.84 17.09 -17.18
C ALA A 309 -9.00 18.01 -17.59
N THR A 310 -10.25 17.60 -17.31
CA THR A 310 -11.46 18.38 -17.64
C THR A 310 -11.86 19.37 -16.53
N ALA A 311 -11.01 20.38 -16.34
CA ALA A 311 -11.45 21.69 -15.85
C ALA A 311 -10.49 22.80 -16.33
N ALA A 312 -10.72 23.32 -17.53
CA ALA A 312 -10.08 24.57 -17.93
C ALA A 312 -10.56 25.71 -17.00
N PRO A 313 -9.68 26.58 -16.47
CA PRO A 313 -10.11 27.73 -15.69
C PRO A 313 -10.99 28.63 -16.55
N ARG A 314 -12.20 28.95 -16.07
CA ARG A 314 -12.97 30.05 -16.67
C ARG A 314 -12.18 31.33 -16.45
N GLY A 315 -11.74 31.97 -17.52
CA GLY A 315 -11.10 33.28 -17.48
C GLY A 315 -12.01 34.32 -16.80
N PRO A 316 -11.43 35.43 -16.29
CA PRO A 316 -12.20 36.45 -15.61
C PRO A 316 -13.30 36.99 -16.54
N ARG A 317 -14.52 37.10 -16.00
CA ARG A 317 -15.54 37.96 -16.63
C ARG A 317 -15.11 39.42 -16.41
N MET A 318 -15.13 40.19 -17.49
CA MET A 318 -15.14 41.66 -17.43
C MET A 318 -16.44 42.15 -16.76
#